data_AF-A0A2E0FJW2-F1
#
_entry.id   AF-A0A2E0FJW2-F1
#
_cell.length_a   1.000
_cell.length_b   1.000
_cell.length_c   1.000
_cell.angle_alpha   90.00
_cell.angle_beta   90.00
_cell.angle_gamma   90.00
#
_symmetry.space_group_name_H-M   'P 1'
#
loop_
_entity.id
_entity.type
_entity.pdbx_description
1 polymer ?
#
loop_
_entity_poly.entity_id
_entity_poly.type
_entity_poly.pdbx_seq_one_letter_code
_entity_poly.pdbx_strand_id
1 'polypeptide(L)'
;MAKSPAWQRKEGKDPKGGLNAKGRASLRRQGKNIKRPVSAKEAKRSPKAAARRRSFCKRMMGMKKKLTSKKTANDPNSRINKALRKWDC
;
A
#
# COMPACT_ATOMS: atom_id res chain seq x y z
N MET A 1 -3.99 16.26 23.91
CA MET A 1 -4.48 15.61 22.67
C MET A 1 -3.80 14.26 22.51
N ALA A 2 -4.53 13.17 22.29
CA ALA A 2 -3.94 11.87 22.00
C ALA A 2 -3.16 11.94 20.68
N LYS A 3 -1.89 11.50 20.68
CA LYS A 3 -1.06 11.49 19.47
C LYS A 3 -1.72 10.61 18.40
N SER A 4 -1.80 11.10 17.16
CA SER A 4 -2.31 10.31 16.05
C SER A 4 -1.50 9.01 15.88
N PRO A 5 -2.13 7.91 15.45
CA PRO A 5 -1.46 6.63 15.37
C PRO A 5 -0.31 6.65 14.35
N ALA A 6 0.73 5.85 14.59
CA ALA A 6 1.96 5.88 13.79
C ALA A 6 1.72 5.64 12.30
N TRP A 7 0.67 4.89 11.94
CA TRP A 7 0.32 4.62 10.54
C TRP A 7 -0.11 5.86 9.75
N GLN A 8 -0.60 6.91 10.42
CA GLN A 8 -0.94 8.20 9.79
C GLN A 8 0.29 9.11 9.69
N ARG A 9 1.25 8.95 10.61
CA ARG A 9 2.46 9.78 10.74
C ARG A 9 3.59 9.31 9.82
N LYS A 10 4.61 10.17 9.64
CA LYS A 10 5.78 9.90 8.78
C LYS A 10 6.53 8.64 9.22
N GLU A 11 6.65 8.40 10.52
CA GLU A 11 7.34 7.23 11.08
C GLU A 11 6.73 5.87 10.73
N GLY A 12 5.45 5.81 10.35
CA GLY A 12 4.78 4.57 9.93
C GLY A 12 4.74 4.37 8.41
N LYS A 13 5.14 5.38 7.63
CA LYS A 13 5.12 5.35 6.17
C LYS A 13 6.47 4.84 5.66
N ASP A 14 6.43 3.90 4.73
CA ASP A 14 7.64 3.47 4.02
C ASP A 14 7.92 4.45 2.86
N PRO A 15 9.15 4.99 2.72
CA PRO A 15 9.50 5.92 1.65
C PRO A 15 9.37 5.28 0.25
N LYS A 16 9.60 3.97 0.15
CA LYS A 16 9.46 3.18 -1.08
C LYS A 16 8.01 2.75 -1.35
N GLY A 17 7.07 2.94 -0.42
CA GLY A 17 5.63 2.75 -0.64
C GLY A 17 4.90 1.94 0.44
N GLY A 18 3.64 2.29 0.72
CA GLY A 18 2.83 1.63 1.76
C GLY A 18 3.26 1.96 3.20
N LEU A 19 2.88 1.09 4.13
CA LEU A 19 3.24 1.20 5.55
C LEU A 19 4.44 0.30 5.87
N ASN A 20 5.36 0.81 6.71
CA ASN A 20 6.49 0.05 7.23
C ASN A 20 6.04 -0.87 8.40
N ALA A 21 6.97 -1.55 9.07
CA ALA A 21 6.66 -2.43 10.19
C ALA A 21 5.96 -1.70 11.34
N LYS A 22 6.43 -0.50 11.72
CA LYS A 22 5.83 0.33 12.78
C LYS A 22 4.42 0.78 12.41
N GLY A 23 4.20 1.21 11.18
CA GLY A 23 2.89 1.58 10.65
C GLY A 23 1.90 0.41 10.68
N ARG A 24 2.30 -0.77 10.19
CA ARG A 24 1.46 -1.98 10.25
C ARG A 24 1.17 -2.41 11.68
N ALA A 25 2.16 -2.37 12.58
CA ALA A 25 1.96 -2.68 13.99
C ALA A 25 0.97 -1.71 14.65
N SER A 26 1.09 -0.41 14.35
CA SER A 26 0.15 0.60 14.85
C SER A 26 -1.27 0.42 14.31
N LEU A 27 -1.42 -0.01 13.05
CA LEU A 27 -2.72 -0.30 12.46
C LEU A 27 -3.33 -1.57 13.09
N ARG A 28 -2.50 -2.58 13.37
CA ARG A 28 -2.89 -3.82 14.06
C ARG A 28 -3.40 -3.56 15.47
N ARG A 29 -2.80 -2.62 16.21
CA ARG A 29 -3.30 -2.16 17.53
C ARG A 29 -4.70 -1.54 17.47
N GLN A 30 -5.16 -1.10 16.29
CA GLN A 30 -6.52 -0.60 16.06
C GLN A 30 -7.46 -1.68 15.48
N GLY A 31 -7.12 -2.96 15.62
CA GLY A 31 -7.91 -4.08 15.10
C GLY A 31 -7.75 -4.35 13.60
N LYS A 32 -6.93 -3.58 12.88
CA LYS A 32 -6.76 -3.70 11.42
C LYS A 32 -5.48 -4.42 11.05
N ASN A 33 -5.58 -5.70 10.70
CA ASN A 33 -4.43 -6.55 10.34
C ASN A 33 -4.15 -6.57 8.83
N ILE A 34 -3.53 -5.50 8.31
CA ILE A 34 -3.15 -5.46 6.89
C ILE A 34 -1.95 -6.36 6.59
N LYS A 35 -2.01 -7.04 5.45
CA LYS A 35 -0.91 -7.88 4.97
C LYS A 35 0.18 -7.04 4.31
N ARG A 36 1.38 -7.62 4.23
CA ARG A 36 2.50 -7.02 3.49
C ARG A 36 2.22 -7.00 1.98
N PRO A 37 2.86 -6.09 1.24
CA PRO A 37 2.88 -6.15 -0.22
C PRO A 37 3.30 -7.52 -0.74
N VAL A 38 2.72 -7.93 -1.85
CA VAL A 38 3.09 -9.13 -2.59
C VAL A 38 3.66 -8.70 -3.93
N SER A 39 4.94 -8.99 -4.15
CA SER A 39 5.61 -8.80 -5.43
C SER A 39 5.10 -9.78 -6.50
N ALA A 40 5.34 -9.49 -7.77
CA ALA A 40 5.10 -10.40 -8.87
C ALA A 40 5.88 -11.72 -8.71
N LYS A 41 7.11 -11.66 -8.17
CA LYS A 41 7.92 -12.86 -7.89
C LYS A 41 7.28 -13.76 -6.84
N GLU A 42 6.79 -13.18 -5.74
CA GLU A 42 6.08 -13.95 -4.71
C GLU A 42 4.72 -14.48 -5.22
N ALA A 43 4.03 -13.71 -6.06
CA ALA A 43 2.78 -14.14 -6.68
C ALA A 43 2.96 -15.41 -7.53
N LYS A 44 4.09 -15.58 -8.23
CA LYS A 44 4.38 -16.79 -9.01
C LYS A 44 4.50 -18.06 -8.15
N ARG A 45 4.86 -17.92 -6.88
CA ARG A 45 5.08 -19.05 -5.95
C ARG A 45 3.80 -19.54 -5.27
N SER A 46 2.70 -18.78 -5.35
CA SER A 46 1.46 -19.13 -4.65
C SER A 46 0.23 -18.55 -5.34
N PRO A 47 -0.77 -19.38 -5.72
CA PRO A 47 -2.04 -18.90 -6.26
C PRO A 47 -2.75 -17.91 -5.34
N LYS A 48 -2.67 -18.12 -4.02
CA LYS A 48 -3.24 -17.22 -3.00
C LYS A 48 -2.54 -15.86 -2.99
N ALA A 49 -1.22 -15.84 -3.13
CA ALA A 49 -0.45 -14.59 -3.24
C ALA A 49 -0.79 -13.86 -4.55
N ALA A 50 -0.89 -14.59 -5.67
CA ALA A 50 -1.29 -14.03 -6.96
C ALA A 50 -2.69 -13.41 -6.92
N ALA A 51 -3.68 -14.10 -6.34
CA ALA A 51 -5.03 -13.59 -6.17
C ALA A 51 -5.04 -12.29 -5.36
N ARG A 52 -4.33 -12.26 -4.22
CA ARG A 52 -4.22 -11.07 -3.37
C ARG A 52 -3.57 -9.88 -4.11
N ARG A 53 -2.49 -10.12 -4.85
CA ARG A 53 -1.84 -9.09 -5.68
C ARG A 53 -2.81 -8.55 -6.72
N ARG A 54 -3.50 -9.43 -7.48
CA ARG A 54 -4.49 -9.03 -8.49
C ARG A 54 -5.60 -8.16 -7.90
N SER A 55 -6.16 -8.56 -6.76
CA SER A 55 -7.20 -7.78 -6.07
C SER A 55 -6.69 -6.40 -5.63
N PHE A 56 -5.46 -6.32 -5.11
CA PHE A 56 -4.85 -5.05 -4.74
C PHE A 56 -4.63 -4.15 -5.97
N CYS A 57 -4.03 -4.68 -7.04
CA CYS A 57 -3.78 -3.90 -8.27
C CYS A 57 -5.09 -3.34 -8.83
N LYS A 58 -6.13 -4.17 -9.00
CA LYS A 58 -7.44 -3.72 -9.51
C LYS A 58 -8.01 -2.57 -8.67
N ARG A 59 -8.02 -2.70 -7.34
CA ARG A 59 -8.54 -1.66 -6.44
C ARG A 59 -7.75 -0.36 -6.55
N MET A 60 -6.42 -0.45 -6.43
CA MET A 60 -5.57 0.73 -6.35
C MET A 60 -5.43 1.43 -7.69
N MET A 61 -5.38 0.70 -8.80
CA MET A 61 -5.41 1.28 -10.14
C MET A 61 -6.75 1.98 -10.42
N GLY A 62 -7.86 1.36 -10.00
CA GLY A 62 -9.18 2.01 -10.06
C GLY A 62 -9.25 3.29 -9.24
N MET A 63 -8.69 3.27 -8.03
CA MET A 63 -8.57 4.45 -7.16
C MET A 63 -7.72 5.54 -7.81
N LYS A 64 -6.60 5.17 -8.44
CA LYS A 64 -5.75 6.09 -9.20
C LYS A 64 -6.53 6.75 -10.34
N LYS A 65 -7.30 5.97 -11.09
CA LYS A 65 -8.08 6.48 -12.23
C LYS A 65 -9.21 7.42 -11.80
N LYS A 66 -9.94 7.10 -10.73
CA LYS A 66 -11.18 7.80 -10.36
C LYS A 66 -11.01 8.88 -9.28
N LEU A 67 -10.12 8.67 -8.32
CA LEU A 67 -10.05 9.47 -7.09
C LEU A 67 -8.74 10.25 -6.95
N THR A 68 -7.84 10.20 -7.93
CA THR A 68 -6.62 11.00 -7.92
C THR A 68 -6.57 11.97 -9.08
N SER A 69 -6.09 13.19 -8.83
CA SER A 69 -5.90 14.19 -9.88
C SER A 69 -4.88 13.72 -10.91
N LYS A 70 -4.97 14.22 -12.14
CA LYS A 70 -4.00 13.91 -13.23
C LYS A 70 -2.56 14.11 -12.77
N LYS A 71 -2.28 15.20 -12.02
CA LYS A 71 -0.96 15.48 -11.44
C LYS A 71 -0.49 14.34 -10.51
N THR A 72 -1.32 13.93 -9.56
CA THR A 72 -0.97 12.86 -8.60
C THR A 72 -0.84 11.50 -9.27
N ALA A 73 -1.69 11.23 -10.26
CA ALA A 73 -1.65 10.00 -11.04
C ALA A 73 -0.35 9.88 -11.85
N ASN A 74 0.17 10.98 -12.38
CA ASN A 74 1.38 11.00 -13.20
C ASN A 74 2.67 11.17 -12.38
N ASP A 75 2.60 11.66 -11.14
CA ASP A 75 3.77 11.79 -10.27
C ASP A 75 4.29 10.41 -9.80
N PRO A 76 5.50 9.96 -10.22
CA PRO A 76 6.06 8.68 -9.78
C PRO A 76 6.35 8.63 -8.28
N ASN A 77 6.46 9.79 -7.62
CA ASN A 77 6.71 9.90 -6.19
C ASN A 77 5.43 9.97 -5.35
N SER A 78 4.27 9.99 -5.98
CA SER A 78 2.99 9.99 -5.27
C SER A 78 2.82 8.70 -4.47
N ARG A 79 2.08 8.78 -3.36
CA ARG A 79 1.89 7.63 -2.45
C ARG A 79 1.21 6.45 -3.15
N ILE A 80 0.30 6.73 -4.09
CA ILE A 80 -0.41 5.70 -4.85
C ILE A 80 0.53 4.98 -5.83
N ASN A 81 1.39 5.70 -6.56
CA ASN A 81 2.35 5.10 -7.48
C ASN A 81 3.45 4.32 -6.76
N LYS A 82 3.94 4.83 -5.61
CA LYS A 82 4.86 4.07 -4.74
C LYS A 82 4.22 2.79 -4.22
N ALA A 83 2.94 2.83 -3.83
CA ALA A 83 2.23 1.64 -3.38
C ALA A 83 2.02 0.62 -4.51
N LEU A 84 1.58 1.05 -5.69
CA LEU A 84 1.42 0.19 -6.87
C LEU A 84 2.74 -0.52 -7.22
N ARG A 85 3.84 0.24 -7.32
CA ARG A 85 5.18 -0.31 -7.59
C ARG A 85 5.62 -1.36 -6.57
N LYS A 86 5.28 -1.18 -5.29
CA LYS A 86 5.61 -2.19 -4.25
C LYS A 86 4.86 -3.51 -4.40
N TRP A 87 3.75 -3.50 -5.10
CA TRP A 87 2.98 -4.68 -5.45
C TRP A 87 3.25 -5.12 -6.90
N ASP A 88 4.22 -4.50 -7.58
CA ASP A 88 4.49 -4.64 -9.01
C ASP A 88 3.26 -4.46 -9.89
N CYS A 89 2.31 -3.64 -9.43
CA CYS A 89 1.25 -3.07 -10.23
C CYS A 89 1.82 -1.80 -10.93
#